data_AF-A0A0G0LTY8-F1
#
_entry.id   AF-A0A0G0LTY8-F1
#
_cell.length_a   1.000
_cell.length_b   1.000
_cell.length_c   1.000
_cell.angle_alpha   90.00
_cell.angle_beta   90.00
_cell.angle_gamma   90.00
#
_symmetry.space_group_name_H-M   'P 1'
#
loop_
_entity.id
_entity.type
_entity.pdbx_description
1 polymer ?
#
loop_
_entity_poly.entity_id
_entity_poly.type
_entity_poly.pdbx_seq_one_letter_code
_entity_poly.pdbx_strand_id
1 'polypeptide(L)'
;MLNVSGQLSIVRKAPVSSNKFRADNYEDVIIQILSCPPICSLQLSFFKGQHTLHKPAQNGRRRETIFLGGVSMSEEVVLKDELVRKMARTGGNILGTRHRRKGGPDNDPRATQVVVLDQDGNVLSRIELETEDDELDFIRGRFPVAKKKIEETDNPSVYPFRHVSWKKLKKGADISDVNPLHIMKQGKEVLVATHVPVLYEGLMKGDTVAGILGGSGDRWNAACFRQGKKISAKVFRVPSFILSKNREIDDNDEDGYNTGKLFLSHPELFYEVNIYDREVIAVRELLDLRMRAMKNRIAIGQQIQQSLVGSIFTSEEDLYPEGTIEDACLQEIASDKIYEAIEEEEARRVKKLIQSVEGTKDLWERIFEPVEGWGPMQAAKIIATVGDIRRFATDASFRSYCELRPKTKDEKGNFVHPRLQFPRKRRGSVSKVSPIRQAIFLLVDQANRRPTSLWGRKLLENKAKLRERHPEPVMMPSADPKTGKDKIDSKTGKPVLVKCYTDGHIHKMGIWKTAEQICNHIYHEWWKIAREREARIKDGKILDMPELKDTKSEDLESDNDTKDEMTA
;
A
#
# COMPACT_ATOMS: atom_id res chain seq x y z
N MET A 1 -46.20 5.26 -29.07
CA MET A 1 -46.57 6.65 -28.70
C MET A 1 -45.68 7.03 -27.53
N LEU A 2 -44.81 8.04 -27.49
CA LEU A 2 -44.49 9.20 -28.32
C LEU A 2 -42.96 9.20 -28.51
N ASN A 3 -42.50 9.46 -29.74
CA ASN A 3 -41.10 9.52 -30.10
C ASN A 3 -40.79 11.00 -30.40
N VAL A 4 -39.93 11.63 -29.60
CA VAL A 4 -39.48 13.02 -29.86
C VAL A 4 -38.01 12.96 -30.20
N SER A 5 -37.73 13.13 -31.48
CA SER A 5 -36.38 13.28 -32.05
C SER A 5 -36.05 14.76 -32.14
N GLY A 6 -34.94 15.17 -31.52
CA GLY A 6 -34.36 16.50 -31.66
C GLY A 6 -33.05 16.41 -32.43
N GLN A 7 -33.08 16.78 -33.72
CA GLN A 7 -31.89 16.94 -34.56
C GLN A 7 -31.09 18.17 -34.12
N LEU A 8 -29.78 17.99 -33.87
CA LEU A 8 -28.81 19.08 -33.72
C LEU A 8 -28.11 19.29 -35.07
N SER A 9 -28.39 20.42 -35.72
CA SER A 9 -27.68 20.88 -36.92
C SER A 9 -26.42 21.66 -36.53
N ILE A 10 -25.24 21.14 -36.91
CA ILE A 10 -23.95 21.82 -36.76
C ILE A 10 -23.70 22.68 -38.00
N VAL A 11 -23.74 24.01 -37.84
CA VAL A 11 -23.29 24.96 -38.87
C VAL A 11 -21.80 25.23 -38.63
N ARG A 12 -20.93 24.70 -39.50
CA ARG A 12 -19.51 25.06 -39.57
C ARG A 12 -19.37 26.35 -40.40
N LYS A 13 -18.82 27.42 -39.80
CA LYS A 13 -18.28 28.56 -40.54
C LYS A 13 -16.76 28.40 -40.72
N ALA A 14 -16.31 28.68 -41.94
CA ALA A 14 -14.93 28.66 -42.42
C ALA A 14 -14.10 29.84 -41.89
N PRO A 15 -12.76 29.79 -41.99
CA PRO A 15 -11.86 30.76 -41.35
C PRO A 15 -11.60 31.97 -42.26
N VAL A 16 -11.44 33.15 -41.64
CA VAL A 16 -10.89 34.34 -42.31
C VAL A 16 -9.66 34.83 -41.56
N SER A 17 -8.65 35.13 -42.36
CA SER A 17 -7.28 35.49 -42.08
C SER A 17 -7.06 36.92 -41.59
N SER A 18 -5.97 37.10 -40.83
CA SER A 18 -5.02 38.23 -40.82
C SER A 18 -5.55 39.68 -40.77
N ASN A 19 -5.24 40.43 -39.70
CA ASN A 19 -4.14 41.40 -39.68
C ASN A 19 -4.05 42.20 -38.36
N LYS A 20 -2.82 42.71 -38.12
CA LYS A 20 -2.30 43.58 -37.05
C LYS A 20 -3.19 44.79 -36.70
N PHE A 21 -3.26 45.18 -35.42
CA PHE A 21 -2.80 46.49 -34.89
C PHE A 21 -2.91 46.57 -33.35
N ARG A 22 -2.27 47.61 -32.80
CA ARG A 22 -1.79 47.89 -31.43
C ARG A 22 -2.86 48.19 -30.36
N ALA A 23 -2.45 47.86 -29.12
CA ALA A 23 -2.47 48.60 -27.85
C ALA A 23 -3.51 49.71 -27.54
N ASP A 24 -3.89 49.68 -26.26
CA ASP A 24 -4.50 50.72 -25.42
C ASP A 24 -6.04 50.85 -25.46
N ASN A 25 -6.68 50.28 -24.43
CA ASN A 25 -7.72 50.90 -23.58
C ASN A 25 -8.43 49.80 -22.75
N TYR A 26 -8.15 49.74 -21.45
CA TYR A 26 -9.00 49.04 -20.48
C TYR A 26 -10.09 50.02 -20.07
N GLU A 27 -11.28 49.87 -20.64
CA GLU A 27 -12.51 50.44 -20.12
C GLU A 27 -13.16 49.46 -19.15
N ASP A 28 -13.64 50.04 -18.04
CA ASP A 28 -14.37 49.38 -16.97
C ASP A 28 -15.61 48.63 -17.48
N VAL A 29 -15.64 47.31 -17.28
CA VAL A 29 -16.87 46.53 -17.41
C VAL A 29 -17.56 46.49 -16.05
N ILE A 30 -18.52 47.38 -15.89
CA ILE A 30 -19.54 47.35 -14.83
C ILE A 30 -20.50 46.19 -15.16
N ILE A 31 -20.47 45.13 -14.35
CA ILE A 31 -21.49 44.08 -14.39
C ILE A 31 -22.71 44.55 -13.60
N GLN A 32 -23.79 44.87 -14.32
CA GLN A 32 -25.13 45.07 -13.77
C GLN A 32 -25.69 43.73 -13.27
N ILE A 33 -25.81 43.56 -11.95
CA ILE A 33 -26.62 42.50 -11.35
C ILE A 33 -27.99 43.09 -11.05
N LEU A 34 -29.02 42.49 -11.66
CA LEU A 34 -30.42 42.81 -11.46
C LEU A 34 -30.86 42.55 -10.01
N SER A 35 -31.64 43.50 -9.52
CA SER A 35 -32.12 43.78 -8.16
C SER A 35 -33.25 42.89 -7.65
N CYS A 36 -33.25 42.58 -6.33
CA CYS A 36 -34.36 42.76 -5.34
C CYS A 36 -34.08 42.03 -4.00
N PRO A 37 -34.65 42.45 -2.84
CA PRO A 37 -34.54 43.73 -2.13
C PRO A 37 -33.89 43.55 -0.71
N PRO A 38 -33.65 44.64 0.06
CA PRO A 38 -32.68 44.65 1.16
C PRO A 38 -33.30 44.49 2.55
N ILE A 39 -32.59 43.79 3.45
CA ILE A 39 -32.71 44.00 4.91
C ILE A 39 -31.30 43.97 5.50
N CYS A 40 -31.04 44.95 6.37
CA CYS A 40 -29.87 45.21 7.20
C CYS A 40 -28.67 45.93 6.54
N SER A 41 -28.68 47.25 6.76
CA SER A 41 -27.54 48.14 6.77
C SER A 41 -26.55 47.77 7.90
N LEU A 42 -25.26 47.71 7.59
CA LEU A 42 -24.18 47.63 8.57
C LEU A 42 -23.22 48.80 8.34
N GLN A 43 -23.17 49.71 9.31
CA GLN A 43 -22.24 50.82 9.37
C GLN A 43 -20.82 50.29 9.60
N LEU A 44 -19.90 50.60 8.69
CA LEU A 44 -18.46 50.45 8.88
C LEU A 44 -17.91 51.72 9.52
N SER A 45 -17.55 51.64 10.81
CA SER A 45 -16.76 52.66 11.50
C SER A 45 -15.27 52.38 11.31
N PHE A 46 -14.57 53.30 10.64
CA PHE A 46 -13.12 53.32 10.53
C PHE A 46 -12.49 53.78 11.85
N PHE A 47 -11.73 52.92 12.52
CA PHE A 47 -10.81 53.33 13.59
C PHE A 47 -9.40 53.55 13.01
N LYS A 48 -8.94 54.81 13.03
CA LYS A 48 -7.53 55.17 12.85
C LYS A 48 -6.80 54.98 14.18
N GLY A 49 -5.96 53.97 14.28
CA GLY A 49 -5.00 53.79 15.37
C GLY A 49 -3.60 54.23 14.94
N GLN A 50 -3.05 55.26 15.59
CA GLN A 50 -1.67 55.72 15.42
C GLN A 50 -0.70 54.71 16.06
N HIS A 51 0.34 54.31 15.34
CA HIS A 51 1.46 53.54 15.89
C HIS A 51 2.51 54.49 16.46
N THR A 52 2.76 54.39 17.77
CA THR A 52 3.98 54.91 18.41
C THR A 52 5.06 53.82 18.46
N LEU A 53 6.25 54.19 18.01
CA LEU A 53 7.48 53.41 18.08
C LEU A 53 8.04 53.39 19.51
N HIS A 54 8.26 52.21 20.08
CA HIS A 54 9.21 52.02 21.18
C HIS A 54 10.20 50.89 20.89
N LYS A 55 11.48 51.21 21.08
CA LYS A 55 12.67 50.34 20.99
C LYS A 55 12.84 49.51 22.29
N PRO A 56 13.69 48.46 22.26
CA PRO A 56 13.55 47.29 23.14
C PRO A 56 14.37 47.40 24.43
N ALA A 57 13.93 46.69 25.47
CA ALA A 57 14.72 46.40 26.66
C ALA A 57 14.59 44.91 27.07
N GLN A 58 15.69 44.41 27.61
CA GLN A 58 16.06 43.02 27.81
C GLN A 58 15.43 42.35 29.04
N ASN A 59 15.35 41.01 28.96
CA ASN A 59 15.45 40.00 30.01
C ASN A 59 14.68 40.18 31.34
N GLY A 60 13.70 39.30 31.56
CA GLY A 60 13.19 38.98 32.90
C GLY A 60 12.06 37.96 32.87
N ARG A 61 12.36 36.69 33.18
CA ARG A 61 11.36 35.62 33.37
C ARG A 61 10.48 35.91 34.58
N ARG A 62 9.18 36.13 34.37
CA ARG A 62 8.09 35.73 35.29
C ARG A 62 6.86 35.40 34.44
N ARG A 63 6.37 34.15 34.53
CA ARG A 63 5.05 33.76 34.02
C ARG A 63 4.04 34.05 35.12
N GLU A 64 3.32 35.16 35.00
CA GLU A 64 2.06 35.36 35.69
C GLU A 64 0.94 34.90 34.75
N THR A 65 0.25 33.84 35.14
CA THR A 65 -0.93 33.33 34.43
C THR A 65 -2.14 34.15 34.89
N ILE A 66 -2.51 35.16 34.12
CA ILE A 66 -3.80 35.85 34.27
C ILE A 66 -4.84 35.04 33.50
N PHE A 67 -5.76 34.41 34.23
CA PHE A 67 -6.99 33.87 33.67
C PHE A 67 -7.98 35.01 33.47
N LEU A 68 -8.22 35.40 32.22
CA LEU A 68 -9.42 36.13 31.83
C LEU A 68 -10.20 35.25 30.86
N GLY A 69 -11.33 34.75 31.35
CA GLY A 69 -12.33 34.06 30.56
C GLY A 69 -13.00 35.04 29.59
N GLY A 70 -12.82 34.78 28.31
CA GLY A 70 -13.57 35.37 27.22
C GLY A 70 -13.46 34.42 26.03
N VAL A 71 -14.56 33.74 25.69
CA VAL A 71 -14.65 33.01 24.42
C VAL A 71 -14.61 34.07 23.33
N SER A 72 -13.54 34.10 22.56
CA SER A 72 -13.27 35.18 21.63
C SER A 72 -14.10 35.03 20.35
N MET A 73 -14.68 36.14 19.90
CA MET A 73 -15.23 36.29 18.54
C MET A 73 -14.21 35.97 17.42
N SER A 74 -12.95 35.69 17.74
CA SER A 74 -11.91 35.39 16.77
C SER A 74 -12.03 34.00 16.15
N GLU A 75 -12.57 32.99 16.85
CA GLU A 75 -12.68 31.63 16.28
C GLU A 75 -13.72 31.56 15.15
N GLU A 76 -14.86 32.23 15.33
CA GLU A 76 -15.92 32.23 14.31
C GLU A 76 -15.53 33.00 13.04
N VAL A 77 -14.76 34.08 13.20
CA VAL A 77 -14.25 34.87 12.06
C VAL A 77 -13.19 34.08 11.27
N VAL A 78 -12.30 33.36 11.96
CA VAL A 78 -11.28 32.52 11.32
C VAL A 78 -11.94 31.38 10.52
N LEU A 79 -12.96 30.73 11.07
CA LEU A 79 -13.70 29.66 10.39
C LEU A 79 -14.41 30.16 9.12
N LYS A 80 -14.98 31.36 9.15
CA LYS A 80 -15.66 31.96 7.99
C LYS A 80 -14.68 32.33 6.87
N ASP A 81 -13.54 32.92 7.21
CA ASP A 81 -12.51 33.28 6.24
C ASP A 81 -11.88 32.05 5.56
N GLU A 82 -11.68 30.98 6.32
CA GLU A 82 -11.16 29.71 5.79
C GLU A 82 -12.17 29.03 4.85
N LEU A 83 -13.46 29.08 5.18
CA LEU A 83 -14.54 28.55 4.34
C LEU A 83 -14.64 29.30 3.01
N VAL A 84 -14.54 30.64 3.04
CA VAL A 84 -14.57 31.49 1.85
C VAL A 84 -13.34 31.23 0.95
N ARG A 85 -12.14 31.10 1.55
CA ARG A 85 -10.93 30.71 0.80
C ARG A 85 -11.02 29.31 0.21
N LYS A 86 -11.72 28.37 0.86
CA LYS A 86 -11.96 27.01 0.35
C LYS A 86 -12.97 27.01 -0.82
N MET A 87 -14.01 27.84 -0.76
CA MET A 87 -15.02 27.96 -1.82
C MET A 87 -14.51 28.68 -3.08
N ALA A 88 -13.54 29.59 -2.96
CA ALA A 88 -13.00 30.35 -4.09
C ALA A 88 -11.98 29.60 -4.96
N ARG A 89 -11.57 28.38 -4.59
CA ARG A 89 -10.53 27.62 -5.30
C ARG A 89 -11.12 26.87 -6.50
N THR A 90 -10.86 27.38 -7.69
CA THR A 90 -11.23 26.73 -8.96
C THR A 90 -10.17 25.73 -9.46
N GLY A 91 -8.95 25.74 -8.88
CA GLY A 91 -7.90 24.74 -9.11
C GLY A 91 -7.79 23.75 -7.95
N GLY A 92 -7.63 22.46 -8.23
CA GLY A 92 -7.38 21.44 -7.20
C GLY A 92 -6.04 21.66 -6.50
N ASN A 93 -5.90 21.19 -5.26
CA ASN A 93 -4.69 21.33 -4.46
C ASN A 93 -3.68 20.21 -4.77
N ILE A 94 -2.42 20.39 -4.39
CA ILE A 94 -1.42 19.31 -4.41
C ILE A 94 -1.33 18.70 -3.01
N LEU A 95 -1.58 17.40 -2.91
CA LEU A 95 -1.57 16.64 -1.66
C LEU A 95 -0.31 15.77 -1.60
N GLY A 96 0.72 16.25 -0.92
CA GLY A 96 1.92 15.47 -0.64
C GLY A 96 1.66 14.46 0.48
N THR A 97 2.03 13.19 0.31
CA THR A 97 1.67 12.13 1.25
C THR A 97 2.86 11.28 1.69
N ARG A 98 2.88 11.00 3.00
CA ARG A 98 3.74 10.00 3.61
C ARG A 98 2.86 9.01 4.34
N HIS A 99 2.73 7.83 3.75
CA HIS A 99 1.92 6.78 4.33
C HIS A 99 2.50 6.23 5.64
N ARG A 100 1.61 5.86 6.55
CA ARG A 100 1.87 5.19 7.81
C ARG A 100 2.86 4.04 7.67
N ARG A 101 3.86 4.07 8.54
CA ARG A 101 4.77 2.95 8.77
C ARG A 101 4.38 2.29 10.08
N LYS A 102 4.19 0.97 10.05
CA LYS A 102 4.10 0.20 11.30
C LYS A 102 5.40 0.41 12.04
N GLY A 103 5.30 0.92 13.26
CA GLY A 103 6.42 1.03 14.17
C GLY A 103 7.09 -0.32 14.37
N GLY A 104 8.40 -0.30 14.58
CA GLY A 104 9.11 -1.46 15.14
C GLY A 104 8.67 -1.70 16.59
N PRO A 105 9.20 -2.74 17.26
CA PRO A 105 8.92 -2.99 18.68
C PRO A 105 9.17 -1.77 19.58
N ASP A 106 10.16 -0.96 19.22
CA ASP A 106 10.62 0.21 20.00
C ASP A 106 10.22 1.55 19.38
N ASN A 107 9.43 1.57 18.30
CA ASN A 107 9.11 2.80 17.58
C ASN A 107 7.60 2.99 17.50
N ASP A 108 7.11 4.18 17.81
CA ASP A 108 5.69 4.46 17.75
C ASP A 108 5.17 4.35 16.32
N PRO A 109 3.96 3.80 16.12
CA PRO A 109 3.32 3.80 14.81
C PRO A 109 3.17 5.24 14.32
N ARG A 110 3.71 5.54 13.13
CA ARG A 110 3.62 6.89 12.56
C ARG A 110 2.32 7.03 11.78
N ALA A 111 1.55 8.09 12.05
CA ALA A 111 0.35 8.42 11.29
C ALA A 111 0.66 8.67 9.80
N THR A 112 -0.33 8.46 8.94
CA THR A 112 -0.26 8.90 7.54
C THR A 112 -0.33 10.43 7.53
N GLN A 113 0.69 11.07 6.97
CA GLN A 113 0.76 12.52 6.88
C GLN A 113 0.27 12.94 5.50
N VAL A 114 -0.65 13.90 5.46
CA VAL A 114 -1.09 14.60 4.26
C VAL A 114 -0.76 16.07 4.39
N VAL A 115 0.06 16.58 3.48
CA VAL A 115 0.43 17.99 3.41
C VAL A 115 -0.29 18.59 2.21
N VAL A 116 -1.19 19.54 2.48
CA VAL A 116 -1.97 20.24 1.46
C VAL A 116 -1.18 21.47 1.03
N LEU A 117 -0.81 21.53 -0.24
CA LEU A 117 -0.12 22.66 -0.86
C LEU A 117 -1.04 23.36 -1.86
N ASP A 118 -0.95 24.68 -1.91
CA ASP A 118 -1.51 25.43 -3.05
C ASP A 118 -0.62 25.25 -4.31
N GLN A 119 -1.03 25.89 -5.40
CA GLN A 119 -0.31 25.82 -6.69
C GLN A 119 1.06 26.53 -6.65
N ASP A 120 1.25 27.47 -5.71
CA ASP A 120 2.53 28.16 -5.49
C ASP A 120 3.43 27.37 -4.51
N GLY A 121 2.91 26.27 -3.96
CA GLY A 121 3.58 25.41 -3.01
C GLY A 121 3.56 25.92 -1.56
N ASN A 122 2.73 26.90 -1.21
CA ASN A 122 2.56 27.27 0.19
C ASN A 122 1.79 26.16 0.92
N VAL A 123 2.21 25.86 2.15
CA VAL A 123 1.55 24.88 2.99
C VAL A 123 0.26 25.47 3.51
N LEU A 124 -0.86 24.89 3.09
CA LEU A 124 -2.20 25.27 3.54
C LEU A 124 -2.58 24.55 4.83
N SER A 125 -2.30 23.24 4.91
CA SER A 125 -2.55 22.44 6.11
C SER A 125 -1.63 21.22 6.16
N ARG A 126 -1.39 20.74 7.38
CA ARG A 126 -0.70 19.47 7.68
C ARG A 126 -1.67 18.62 8.49
N ILE A 127 -2.01 17.45 7.96
CA ILE A 127 -3.03 16.56 8.52
C ILE A 127 -2.38 15.23 8.85
N GLU A 128 -2.60 14.74 10.06
CA GLU A 128 -2.16 13.42 10.51
C GLU A 128 -3.37 12.49 10.62
N LEU A 129 -3.30 11.36 9.92
CA LEU A 129 -4.34 10.33 9.87
C LEU A 129 -3.82 9.12 10.65
N GLU A 130 -4.27 9.00 11.91
CA GLU A 130 -3.74 8.02 12.86
C GLU A 130 -4.14 6.57 12.51
N THR A 131 -5.34 6.42 11.95
CA THR A 131 -5.96 5.11 11.68
C THR A 131 -6.30 4.90 10.19
N GLU A 132 -6.49 3.63 9.79
CA GLU A 132 -6.98 3.30 8.44
C GLU A 132 -8.40 3.84 8.21
N ASP A 133 -9.18 4.07 9.28
CA ASP A 133 -10.49 4.68 9.21
C ASP A 133 -10.41 6.19 8.92
N ASP A 134 -9.47 6.89 9.56
CA ASP A 134 -9.19 8.31 9.27
C ASP A 134 -8.72 8.48 7.83
N GLU A 135 -7.90 7.54 7.35
CA GLU A 135 -7.50 7.47 5.95
C GLU A 135 -8.70 7.37 5.01
N LEU A 136 -9.62 6.45 5.27
CA LEU A 136 -10.83 6.28 4.45
C LEU A 136 -11.76 7.49 4.53
N ASP A 137 -11.86 8.14 5.69
CA ASP A 137 -12.66 9.35 5.86
C ASP A 137 -12.06 10.53 5.10
N PHE A 138 -10.73 10.68 5.13
CA PHE A 138 -10.04 11.70 4.34
C PHE A 138 -10.26 11.47 2.85
N ILE A 139 -10.08 10.24 2.38
CA ILE A 139 -10.33 9.90 0.97
C ILE A 139 -11.78 10.24 0.59
N ARG A 140 -12.75 10.03 1.48
CA ARG A 140 -14.17 10.31 1.21
C ARG A 140 -14.57 11.78 1.33
N GLY A 141 -13.66 12.68 1.70
CA GLY A 141 -14.00 14.09 1.94
C GLY A 141 -14.77 14.31 3.25
N ARG A 142 -14.59 13.42 4.23
CA ARG A 142 -15.36 13.39 5.49
C ARG A 142 -14.46 13.25 6.72
N PHE A 143 -13.20 13.69 6.65
CA PHE A 143 -12.32 13.66 7.81
C PHE A 143 -12.55 14.90 8.69
N PRO A 144 -12.99 14.75 9.96
CA PRO A 144 -13.33 15.88 10.80
C PRO A 144 -12.08 16.61 11.31
N VAL A 145 -11.90 17.87 10.91
CA VAL A 145 -10.76 18.71 11.32
C VAL A 145 -11.10 19.71 12.43
N ALA A 146 -12.39 20.06 12.57
CA ALA A 146 -12.87 20.88 13.68
C ALA A 146 -14.15 20.28 14.25
N LYS A 147 -14.27 20.33 15.58
CA LYS A 147 -15.46 19.88 16.30
C LYS A 147 -15.95 21.02 17.21
N LYS A 148 -17.26 21.23 17.28
CA LYS A 148 -17.88 22.12 18.26
C LYS A 148 -18.43 21.31 19.43
N LYS A 149 -18.55 21.94 20.59
CA LYS A 149 -19.32 21.40 21.69
C LYS A 149 -20.77 21.21 21.23
N ILE A 150 -21.38 20.09 21.61
CA ILE A 150 -22.75 19.79 21.22
C ILE A 150 -23.74 20.78 21.84
N GLU A 151 -24.66 21.29 21.04
CA GLU A 151 -25.77 22.16 21.44
C GLU A 151 -27.08 21.36 21.52
N GLU A 152 -28.09 21.89 22.22
CA GLU A 152 -29.38 21.18 22.41
C GLU A 152 -30.09 20.85 21.09
N THR A 153 -29.83 21.63 20.04
CA THR A 153 -30.39 21.46 18.69
C THR A 153 -29.61 20.47 17.82
N ASP A 154 -28.39 20.11 18.19
CA ASP A 154 -27.57 19.19 17.39
C ASP A 154 -28.10 17.75 17.53
N ASN A 155 -28.17 17.04 16.40
CA ASN A 155 -28.51 15.62 16.37
C ASN A 155 -27.26 14.79 16.03
N PRO A 156 -26.59 14.15 17.02
CA PRO A 156 -25.36 13.41 16.77
C PRO A 156 -25.56 12.16 15.89
N SER A 157 -26.79 11.66 15.72
CA SER A 157 -27.08 10.49 14.87
C SER A 157 -26.91 10.75 13.38
N VAL A 158 -26.82 12.01 12.93
CA VAL A 158 -26.58 12.33 11.50
C VAL A 158 -25.11 12.16 11.10
N TYR A 159 -24.21 12.10 12.08
CA TYR A 159 -22.78 11.95 11.87
C TYR A 159 -22.36 10.49 12.05
N PRO A 160 -21.29 10.04 11.36
CA PRO A 160 -20.68 8.77 11.67
C PRO A 160 -20.28 8.70 13.15
N PHE A 161 -20.59 7.58 13.80
CA PHE A 161 -20.34 7.37 15.23
C PHE A 161 -18.95 7.83 15.67
N ARG A 162 -17.92 7.46 14.90
CA ARG A 162 -16.51 7.75 15.21
C ARG A 162 -16.13 9.22 15.08
N HIS A 163 -16.92 10.03 14.39
CA HIS A 163 -16.66 11.47 14.24
C HIS A 163 -17.14 12.27 15.46
N VAL A 164 -18.13 11.73 16.18
CA VAL A 164 -18.66 12.33 17.41
C VAL A 164 -17.75 11.97 18.59
N SER A 165 -17.42 12.96 19.44
CA SER A 165 -16.65 12.72 20.66
C SER A 165 -17.58 12.26 21.77
N TRP A 166 -17.49 10.98 22.14
CA TRP A 166 -18.34 10.37 23.17
C TRP A 166 -17.64 10.33 24.54
N LYS A 167 -18.37 10.67 25.60
CA LYS A 167 -17.92 10.53 26.99
C LYS A 167 -18.73 9.44 27.67
N LYS A 168 -18.03 8.48 28.27
CA LYS A 168 -18.65 7.42 29.06
C LYS A 168 -19.16 7.96 30.39
N LEU A 169 -20.44 7.74 30.68
CA LEU A 169 -21.03 8.08 31.97
C LEU A 169 -20.65 7.02 33.02
N LYS A 170 -20.44 7.47 34.26
CA LYS A 170 -20.24 6.57 35.40
C LYS A 170 -21.55 5.85 35.71
N LYS A 171 -21.45 4.62 36.21
CA LYS A 171 -22.62 3.83 36.63
C LYS A 171 -23.37 4.59 37.74
N GLY A 172 -24.66 4.88 37.51
CA GLY A 172 -25.49 5.63 38.44
C GLY A 172 -25.38 7.16 38.32
N ALA A 173 -24.69 7.70 37.30
CA ALA A 173 -24.80 9.12 36.98
C ALA A 173 -26.25 9.45 36.57
N ASP A 174 -26.78 10.57 37.06
CA ASP A 174 -28.10 11.02 36.66
C ASP A 174 -28.07 11.44 35.18
N ILE A 175 -29.07 10.97 34.43
CA ILE A 175 -29.21 11.15 32.98
C ILE A 175 -30.33 12.17 32.69
N SER A 176 -31.10 12.57 33.71
CA SER A 176 -32.26 13.46 33.59
C SER A 176 -31.96 14.80 32.89
N ASP A 177 -30.77 15.36 33.12
CA ASP A 177 -30.34 16.65 32.57
C ASP A 177 -29.72 16.57 31.17
N VAL A 178 -29.51 15.37 30.61
CA VAL A 178 -28.88 15.20 29.30
C VAL A 178 -29.95 15.00 28.23
N ASN A 179 -29.87 15.75 27.14
CA ASN A 179 -30.79 15.61 26.02
C ASN A 179 -30.83 14.13 25.55
N PRO A 180 -32.03 13.50 25.48
CA PRO A 180 -32.20 12.12 25.01
C PRO A 180 -31.51 11.80 23.68
N LEU A 181 -31.45 12.77 22.76
CA LEU A 181 -30.80 12.61 21.45
C LEU A 181 -29.28 12.53 21.54
N HIS A 182 -28.68 13.01 22.63
CA HIS A 182 -27.23 13.01 22.85
C HIS A 182 -26.75 11.76 23.56
N ILE A 183 -27.68 10.88 23.97
CA ILE A 183 -27.38 9.66 24.71
C ILE A 183 -27.43 8.47 23.77
N MET A 184 -26.44 7.59 23.92
CA MET A 184 -26.36 6.34 23.17
C MET A 184 -25.97 5.20 24.10
N LYS A 185 -26.69 4.08 23.98
CA LYS A 185 -26.42 2.87 24.77
C LYS A 185 -25.63 1.88 23.92
N GLN A 186 -24.45 1.50 24.39
CA GLN A 186 -23.61 0.49 23.77
C GLN A 186 -23.37 -0.64 24.78
N GLY A 187 -24.20 -1.68 24.70
CA GLY A 187 -24.23 -2.75 25.70
C GLY A 187 -24.63 -2.21 27.08
N LYS A 188 -23.74 -2.38 28.08
CA LYS A 188 -23.95 -1.90 29.46
C LYS A 188 -23.51 -0.44 29.67
N GLU A 189 -22.91 0.18 28.66
CA GLU A 189 -22.32 1.50 28.76
C GLU A 189 -23.26 2.55 28.19
N VAL A 190 -23.39 3.67 28.90
CA VAL A 190 -24.10 4.85 28.42
C VAL A 190 -23.07 5.89 28.03
N LEU A 191 -23.10 6.27 26.77
CA LEU A 191 -22.22 7.27 26.17
C LEU A 191 -23.02 8.55 25.92
N VAL A 192 -22.44 9.70 26.24
CA VAL A 192 -23.01 11.02 25.97
C VAL A 192 -22.15 11.73 24.95
N ALA A 193 -22.76 12.22 23.88
CA ALA A 193 -22.08 13.03 22.89
C ALA A 193 -21.63 14.34 23.54
N THR A 194 -20.37 14.72 23.34
CA THR A 194 -19.80 15.97 23.88
C THR A 194 -19.46 16.97 22.79
N HIS A 195 -19.00 16.48 21.64
CA HIS A 195 -18.64 17.31 20.50
C HIS A 195 -19.09 16.65 19.20
N VAL A 196 -19.54 17.47 18.26
CA VAL A 196 -19.92 17.08 16.91
C VAL A 196 -19.01 17.76 15.89
N PRO A 197 -18.72 17.11 14.75
CA PRO A 197 -17.88 17.70 13.71
C PRO A 197 -18.57 18.91 13.07
N VAL A 198 -17.80 19.97 12.82
CA VAL A 198 -18.26 21.20 12.15
C VAL A 198 -17.65 21.32 10.77
N LEU A 199 -16.35 21.01 10.67
CA LEU A 199 -15.60 21.14 9.44
C LEU A 199 -14.99 19.80 9.08
N TYR A 200 -15.17 19.45 7.81
CA TYR A 200 -14.56 18.27 7.21
C TYR A 200 -13.50 18.70 6.19
N GLU A 201 -12.44 17.91 6.14
CA GLU A 201 -11.41 17.97 5.12
C GLU A 201 -11.34 16.61 4.40
N GLY A 202 -10.63 16.57 3.28
CA GLY A 202 -10.37 15.34 2.56
C GLY A 202 -10.03 15.59 1.10
N LEU A 203 -10.07 14.50 0.32
CA LEU A 203 -9.79 14.54 -1.11
C LEU A 203 -10.92 15.26 -1.86
N MET A 204 -10.60 16.37 -2.51
CA MET A 204 -11.53 17.23 -3.23
C MET A 204 -11.44 17.07 -4.75
N LYS A 205 -12.42 17.65 -5.45
CA LYS A 205 -12.46 17.62 -6.91
C LYS A 205 -11.24 18.32 -7.51
N GLY A 206 -10.56 17.65 -8.44
CA GLY A 206 -9.40 18.18 -9.14
C GLY A 206 -8.07 18.10 -8.37
N ASP A 207 -8.08 17.63 -7.11
CA ASP A 207 -6.86 17.48 -6.33
C ASP A 207 -5.86 16.53 -7.01
N THR A 208 -4.59 16.73 -6.72
CA THR A 208 -3.51 15.84 -7.18
C THR A 208 -2.74 15.28 -5.98
N VAL A 209 -2.82 13.97 -5.79
CA VAL A 209 -2.13 13.26 -4.72
C VAL A 209 -0.76 12.84 -5.20
N ALA A 210 0.30 13.26 -4.51
CA ALA A 210 1.68 12.84 -4.73
C ALA A 210 2.12 11.93 -3.57
N GLY A 211 2.54 10.71 -3.86
CA GLY A 211 2.96 9.74 -2.84
C GLY A 211 4.20 8.95 -3.20
N ILE A 212 4.72 8.20 -2.24
CA ILE A 212 5.86 7.30 -2.47
C ILE A 212 5.36 5.98 -3.08
N LEU A 213 6.11 5.47 -4.04
CA LEU A 213 5.85 4.19 -4.69
C LEU A 213 6.25 3.01 -3.79
N GLY A 214 5.32 2.07 -3.58
CA GLY A 214 5.53 0.81 -2.88
C GLY A 214 5.16 0.81 -1.39
N GLY A 215 5.20 -0.39 -0.79
CA GLY A 215 5.07 -0.57 0.65
C GLY A 215 3.62 -0.63 1.13
N SER A 216 3.31 -0.03 2.28
CA SER A 216 1.95 0.07 2.81
C SER A 216 1.11 1.13 2.09
N GLY A 217 1.75 2.15 1.51
CA GLY A 217 1.09 3.25 0.80
C GLY A 217 0.38 2.87 -0.50
N ASP A 218 0.63 1.67 -1.03
CA ASP A 218 -0.06 1.21 -2.24
C ASP A 218 -1.58 1.10 -2.02
N ARG A 219 -2.05 0.65 -0.84
CA ARG A 219 -3.48 0.59 -0.52
C ARG A 219 -4.12 1.97 -0.51
N TRP A 220 -3.46 2.91 0.15
CA TRP A 220 -3.86 4.32 0.18
C TRP A 220 -3.95 4.91 -1.22
N ASN A 221 -2.92 4.72 -2.04
CA ASN A 221 -2.88 5.22 -3.41
C ASN A 221 -3.98 4.58 -4.28
N ALA A 222 -4.23 3.28 -4.15
CA ALA A 222 -5.32 2.60 -4.85
C ALA A 222 -6.71 3.12 -4.42
N ALA A 223 -6.89 3.39 -3.13
CA ALA A 223 -8.14 3.94 -2.60
C ALA A 223 -8.36 5.39 -3.04
N CYS A 224 -7.31 6.23 -3.00
CA CYS A 224 -7.30 7.58 -3.56
C CYS A 224 -7.63 7.55 -5.04
N PHE A 225 -7.03 6.65 -5.83
CA PHE A 225 -7.29 6.53 -7.26
C PHE A 225 -8.75 6.17 -7.55
N ARG A 226 -9.31 5.20 -6.82
CA ARG A 226 -10.72 4.80 -6.97
C ARG A 226 -11.67 5.95 -6.69
N GLN A 227 -11.42 6.73 -5.65
CA GLN A 227 -12.23 7.89 -5.35
C GLN A 227 -11.98 9.03 -6.36
N GLY A 228 -10.71 9.26 -6.70
CA GLY A 228 -10.27 10.29 -7.63
C GLY A 228 -10.92 10.17 -9.00
N LYS A 229 -11.13 8.95 -9.51
CA LYS A 229 -11.94 8.72 -10.72
C LYS A 229 -13.34 9.35 -10.65
N LYS A 230 -14.00 9.32 -9.49
CA LYS A 230 -15.36 9.87 -9.30
C LYS A 230 -15.38 11.39 -9.23
N ILE A 231 -14.32 11.98 -8.69
CA ILE A 231 -14.21 13.43 -8.43
C ILE A 231 -13.14 14.11 -9.30
N SER A 232 -12.66 13.45 -10.36
CA SER A 232 -11.60 13.97 -11.23
C SER A 232 -10.29 14.34 -10.51
N ALA A 233 -9.97 13.70 -9.38
CA ALA A 233 -8.68 13.84 -8.72
C ALA A 233 -7.67 12.82 -9.30
N LYS A 234 -6.40 13.20 -9.34
CA LYS A 234 -5.31 12.37 -9.89
C LYS A 234 -4.38 11.88 -8.79
N VAL A 235 -3.74 10.75 -9.01
CA VAL A 235 -2.79 10.15 -8.05
C VAL A 235 -1.50 9.82 -8.76
N PHE A 236 -0.39 10.28 -8.20
CA PHE A 236 0.95 10.17 -8.73
C PHE A 236 1.88 9.56 -7.69
N ARG A 237 2.82 8.75 -8.13
CA ARG A 237 3.82 8.11 -7.26
C ARG A 237 5.24 8.35 -7.73
N VAL A 238 6.16 8.50 -6.77
CA VAL A 238 7.60 8.61 -7.03
C VAL A 238 8.37 7.45 -6.36
N PRO A 239 9.32 6.81 -7.05
CA PRO A 239 10.23 5.85 -6.44
C PRO A 239 11.03 6.45 -5.29
N SER A 240 11.22 5.70 -4.21
CA SER A 240 11.91 6.19 -3.01
C SER A 240 13.34 6.68 -3.29
N PHE A 241 14.06 6.05 -4.23
CA PHE A 241 15.42 6.46 -4.60
C PHE A 241 15.47 7.77 -5.40
N ILE A 242 14.36 8.16 -6.06
CA ILE A 242 14.23 9.45 -6.72
C ILE A 242 13.91 10.51 -5.67
N LEU A 243 12.95 10.22 -4.78
CA LEU A 243 12.63 11.12 -3.68
C LEU A 243 13.87 11.42 -2.83
N SER A 244 14.60 10.39 -2.40
CA SER A 244 15.79 10.55 -1.54
C SER A 244 16.89 11.43 -2.15
N LYS A 245 16.96 11.53 -3.49
CA LYS A 245 17.94 12.37 -4.18
C LYS A 245 17.48 13.82 -4.35
N ASN A 246 16.17 14.07 -4.24
CA ASN A 246 15.54 15.36 -4.51
C ASN A 246 14.79 15.89 -3.28
N ARG A 247 15.16 15.42 -2.08
CA ARG A 247 14.61 15.97 -0.83
C ARG A 247 15.12 17.40 -0.65
N GLU A 248 14.19 18.30 -0.36
CA GLU A 248 14.53 19.64 0.11
C GLU A 248 14.97 19.57 1.57
N ILE A 249 14.22 18.80 2.38
CA ILE A 249 14.53 18.53 3.78
C ILE A 249 14.99 17.09 3.90
N ASP A 250 16.24 16.87 4.35
CA ASP A 250 16.79 15.52 4.60
C ASP A 250 16.23 14.90 5.89
N ASP A 251 14.91 14.80 5.94
CA ASP A 251 14.16 14.13 6.99
C ASP A 251 13.05 13.28 6.37
N ASN A 252 13.03 11.99 6.71
CA ASN A 252 11.96 11.08 6.33
C ASN A 252 10.61 11.50 6.94
N ASP A 253 10.65 12.27 8.04
CA ASP A 253 9.45 12.76 8.69
C ASP A 253 8.73 13.85 7.90
N GLU A 254 9.46 14.55 7.03
CA GLU A 254 8.94 15.57 6.11
C GLU A 254 8.68 15.02 4.69
N ASP A 255 8.65 13.69 4.51
CA ASP A 255 8.38 13.07 3.20
C ASP A 255 7.02 13.49 2.61
N GLY A 256 6.03 13.83 3.43
CA GLY A 256 4.74 14.36 2.95
C GLY A 256 4.91 15.72 2.28
N TYR A 257 5.66 16.64 2.90
CA TYR A 257 5.98 17.93 2.33
C TYR A 257 6.90 17.80 1.09
N ASN A 258 7.98 17.02 1.22
CA ASN A 258 8.95 16.80 0.14
C ASN A 258 8.30 16.22 -1.11
N THR A 259 7.35 15.29 -0.99
CA THR A 259 6.65 14.72 -2.16
C THR A 259 5.75 15.73 -2.85
N GLY A 260 5.01 16.56 -2.11
CA GLY A 260 4.18 17.61 -2.69
C GLY A 260 5.00 18.68 -3.42
N LYS A 261 6.08 19.16 -2.80
CA LYS A 261 7.01 20.13 -3.40
C LYS A 261 7.75 19.58 -4.62
N LEU A 262 8.17 18.33 -4.55
CA LEU A 262 8.82 17.67 -5.68
C LEU A 262 7.86 17.54 -6.86
N PHE A 263 6.58 17.25 -6.61
CA PHE A 263 5.58 17.16 -7.68
C PHE A 263 5.34 18.51 -8.37
N LEU A 264 5.27 19.61 -7.59
CA LEU A 264 5.12 20.95 -8.14
C LEU A 264 6.30 21.37 -9.03
N SER A 265 7.53 21.03 -8.61
CA SER A 265 8.74 21.43 -9.33
C SER A 265 9.09 20.51 -10.50
N HIS A 266 8.88 19.21 -10.35
CA HIS A 266 9.31 18.16 -11.28
C HIS A 266 8.24 17.07 -11.44
N PRO A 267 7.04 17.39 -11.97
CA PRO A 267 5.95 16.44 -12.13
C PRO A 267 6.31 15.23 -13.02
N GLU A 268 7.29 15.38 -13.91
CA GLU A 268 7.79 14.33 -14.82
C GLU A 268 8.54 13.19 -14.10
N LEU A 269 8.98 13.40 -12.86
CA LEU A 269 9.59 12.35 -12.03
C LEU A 269 8.56 11.39 -11.42
N PHE A 270 7.28 11.75 -11.51
CA PHE A 270 6.18 10.98 -10.98
C PHE A 270 5.46 10.20 -12.08
N TYR A 271 4.83 9.12 -11.65
CA TYR A 271 4.03 8.26 -12.51
C TYR A 271 2.59 8.26 -12.03
N GLU A 272 1.66 8.48 -12.95
CA GLU A 272 0.23 8.41 -12.66
C GLU A 272 -0.17 6.97 -12.30
N VAL A 273 -0.90 6.82 -11.21
CA VAL A 273 -1.52 5.55 -10.81
C VAL A 273 -2.67 5.25 -11.75
N ASN A 274 -2.70 4.03 -12.29
CA ASN A 274 -3.73 3.61 -13.24
C ASN A 274 -4.42 2.30 -12.81
N ILE A 275 -5.29 1.77 -13.69
CA ILE A 275 -6.04 0.53 -13.45
C ILE A 275 -5.08 -0.66 -13.23
N TYR A 276 -4.00 -0.74 -14.00
CA TYR A 276 -3.04 -1.82 -13.85
C TYR A 276 -2.35 -1.81 -12.48
N ASP A 277 -2.00 -0.63 -11.97
CA ASP A 277 -1.40 -0.55 -10.64
C ASP A 277 -2.34 -1.13 -9.57
N ARG A 278 -3.65 -0.89 -9.73
CA ARG A 278 -4.69 -1.46 -8.86
C ARG A 278 -4.78 -2.99 -9.00
N GLU A 279 -4.64 -3.53 -10.20
CA GLU A 279 -4.65 -4.99 -10.43
C GLU A 279 -3.46 -5.67 -9.75
N VAL A 280 -2.27 -5.09 -9.88
CA VAL A 280 -1.06 -5.57 -9.19
C VAL A 280 -1.24 -5.52 -7.67
N ILE A 281 -1.82 -4.45 -7.14
CA ILE A 281 -2.10 -4.31 -5.72
C ILE A 281 -3.14 -5.35 -5.27
N ALA A 282 -4.14 -5.64 -6.10
CA ALA A 282 -5.15 -6.67 -5.82
C ALA A 282 -4.53 -8.08 -5.73
N VAL A 283 -3.57 -8.42 -6.61
CA VAL A 283 -2.82 -9.69 -6.54
C VAL A 283 -2.15 -9.85 -5.17
N ARG A 284 -1.57 -8.76 -4.62
CA ARG A 284 -0.95 -8.78 -3.30
C ARG A 284 -1.95 -9.05 -2.18
N GLU A 285 -3.09 -8.38 -2.19
CA GLU A 285 -4.13 -8.60 -1.17
C GLU A 285 -4.71 -10.01 -1.23
N LEU A 286 -4.96 -10.54 -2.43
CA LEU A 286 -5.46 -11.89 -2.62
C LEU A 286 -4.43 -12.95 -2.20
N LEU A 287 -3.14 -12.70 -2.44
CA LEU A 287 -2.08 -13.57 -1.94
C LEU A 287 -2.03 -13.58 -0.41
N ASP A 288 -2.15 -12.42 0.24
CA ASP A 288 -2.20 -12.32 1.70
C ASP A 288 -3.42 -13.06 2.27
N LEU A 289 -4.60 -12.92 1.66
CA LEU A 289 -5.81 -13.65 2.06
C LEU A 289 -5.63 -15.16 1.92
N ARG A 290 -5.06 -15.63 0.81
CA ARG A 290 -4.75 -17.04 0.59
C ARG A 290 -3.73 -17.56 1.62
N MET A 291 -2.71 -16.78 1.97
CA MET A 291 -1.76 -17.15 3.02
C MET A 291 -2.40 -17.21 4.40
N ARG A 292 -3.38 -16.34 4.71
CA ARG A 292 -4.15 -16.42 5.96
C ARG A 292 -5.01 -17.69 6.01
N ALA A 293 -5.74 -18.00 4.93
CA ALA A 293 -6.52 -19.23 4.83
C ALA A 293 -5.65 -20.48 5.01
N MET A 294 -4.50 -20.56 4.32
CA MET A 294 -3.54 -21.64 4.49
C MET A 294 -3.02 -21.79 5.93
N LYS A 295 -2.73 -20.66 6.61
CA LYS A 295 -2.30 -20.68 8.02
C LYS A 295 -3.42 -21.15 8.95
N ASN A 296 -4.66 -20.73 8.70
CA ASN A 296 -5.81 -21.19 9.47
C ASN A 296 -6.00 -22.70 9.30
N ARG A 297 -5.89 -23.23 8.08
CA ARG A 297 -5.96 -24.67 7.82
C ARG A 297 -4.90 -25.44 8.60
N ILE A 298 -3.66 -24.98 8.55
CA ILE A 298 -2.54 -25.59 9.31
C ILE A 298 -2.82 -25.53 10.82
N ALA A 299 -3.32 -24.40 11.33
CA ALA A 299 -3.61 -24.22 12.75
C ALA A 299 -4.72 -25.17 13.23
N ILE A 300 -5.81 -25.31 12.47
CA ILE A 300 -6.88 -26.25 12.81
C ILE A 300 -6.39 -27.70 12.73
N GLY A 301 -5.66 -28.08 11.67
CA GLY A 301 -5.09 -29.42 11.58
C GLY A 301 -4.17 -29.76 12.77
N GLN A 302 -3.38 -28.80 13.24
CA GLN A 302 -2.55 -28.95 14.44
C GLN A 302 -3.37 -29.06 15.73
N GLN A 303 -4.48 -28.32 15.84
CA GLN A 303 -5.39 -28.42 16.99
C GLN A 303 -6.05 -29.79 17.05
N ILE A 304 -6.55 -30.31 15.93
CA ILE A 304 -7.13 -31.66 15.82
C ILE A 304 -6.09 -32.71 16.25
N GLN A 305 -4.87 -32.63 15.69
CA GLN A 305 -3.79 -33.53 16.07
C GLN A 305 -3.46 -33.48 17.57
N GLN A 306 -3.36 -32.28 18.16
CA GLN A 306 -3.07 -32.13 19.58
C GLN A 306 -4.20 -32.66 20.47
N SER A 307 -5.46 -32.43 20.07
CA SER A 307 -6.63 -32.94 20.78
C SER A 307 -6.67 -34.47 20.76
N LEU A 308 -6.42 -35.08 19.58
CA LEU A 308 -6.42 -36.53 19.43
C LEU A 308 -5.27 -37.18 20.21
N VAL A 309 -4.07 -36.60 20.14
CA VAL A 309 -2.93 -37.05 20.96
C VAL A 309 -3.32 -36.93 22.44
N GLY A 310 -3.87 -35.80 22.87
CA GLY A 310 -4.35 -35.60 24.23
C GLY A 310 -5.33 -36.70 24.67
N SER A 311 -6.36 -36.99 23.86
CA SER A 311 -7.37 -38.00 24.18
C SER A 311 -6.78 -39.40 24.29
N ILE A 312 -5.86 -39.78 23.38
CA ILE A 312 -5.17 -41.08 23.40
C ILE A 312 -4.30 -41.22 24.65
N PHE A 313 -3.58 -40.17 25.05
CA PHE A 313 -2.74 -40.23 26.26
C PHE A 313 -3.55 -40.18 27.57
N THR A 314 -4.81 -39.76 27.53
CA THR A 314 -5.70 -39.73 28.69
C THR A 314 -6.71 -40.88 28.75
N SER A 315 -6.77 -41.74 27.72
CA SER A 315 -7.66 -42.89 27.75
C SER A 315 -7.14 -43.95 28.71
N GLU A 316 -8.03 -44.52 29.53
CA GLU A 316 -7.69 -45.60 30.47
C GLU A 316 -7.35 -46.92 29.77
N GLU A 317 -7.68 -47.05 28.49
CA GLU A 317 -7.28 -48.17 27.64
C GLU A 317 -5.82 -47.96 27.21
N ASP A 318 -4.89 -48.64 27.88
CA ASP A 318 -3.41 -48.63 27.73
C ASP A 318 -2.86 -49.02 26.34
N LEU A 319 -3.66 -48.92 25.28
CA LEU A 319 -3.27 -49.33 23.93
C LEU A 319 -2.72 -48.13 23.18
N TYR A 320 -1.41 -47.86 23.35
CA TYR A 320 -0.67 -47.09 22.35
C TYR A 320 -0.76 -47.85 21.02
N PRO A 321 -1.49 -47.34 20.02
CA PRO A 321 -1.77 -48.14 18.85
C PRO A 321 -0.55 -48.03 17.94
N GLU A 322 0.29 -49.08 17.91
CA GLU A 322 1.57 -49.11 17.21
C GLU A 322 1.43 -48.58 15.77
N GLY A 323 1.99 -47.39 15.51
CA GLY A 323 2.05 -46.79 14.17
C GLY A 323 0.80 -46.05 13.65
N THR A 324 -0.27 -45.88 14.44
CA THR A 324 -1.58 -45.41 13.90
C THR A 324 -2.01 -44.00 14.31
N ILE A 325 -1.28 -43.29 15.16
CA ILE A 325 -1.67 -41.92 15.58
C ILE A 325 -1.78 -41.00 14.36
N GLU A 326 -0.87 -41.14 13.40
CA GLU A 326 -0.89 -40.35 12.16
C GLU A 326 -2.12 -40.69 11.30
N ASP A 327 -2.47 -41.97 11.14
CA ASP A 327 -3.64 -42.42 10.38
C ASP A 327 -4.94 -41.99 11.04
N ALA A 328 -5.04 -42.13 12.37
CA ALA A 328 -6.18 -41.67 13.14
C ALA A 328 -6.33 -40.14 13.06
N CYS A 329 -5.21 -39.39 13.09
CA CYS A 329 -5.23 -37.95 12.83
C CYS A 329 -5.75 -37.62 11.43
N LEU A 330 -5.32 -38.37 10.40
CA LEU A 330 -5.77 -38.15 9.03
C LEU A 330 -7.27 -38.45 8.87
N GLN A 331 -7.77 -39.50 9.53
CA GLN A 331 -9.20 -39.82 9.54
C GLN A 331 -10.02 -38.73 10.23
N GLU A 332 -9.56 -38.23 11.38
CA GLU A 332 -10.23 -37.15 12.11
C GLU A 332 -10.21 -35.82 11.34
N ILE A 333 -9.09 -35.50 10.69
CA ILE A 333 -9.00 -34.33 9.81
C ILE A 333 -9.96 -34.46 8.63
N ALA A 334 -10.15 -35.67 8.09
CA ALA A 334 -11.05 -35.92 6.98
C ALA A 334 -12.54 -35.87 7.37
N SER A 335 -12.88 -36.11 8.64
CA SER A 335 -14.25 -36.05 9.15
C SER A 335 -14.63 -34.68 9.75
N ASP A 336 -13.67 -33.82 10.05
CA ASP A 336 -13.89 -32.52 10.68
C ASP A 336 -14.46 -31.47 9.69
N LYS A 337 -15.71 -31.05 9.96
CA LYS A 337 -16.43 -30.06 9.14
C LYS A 337 -15.79 -28.66 9.13
N ILE A 338 -15.07 -28.28 10.18
CA ILE A 338 -14.41 -26.96 10.26
C ILE A 338 -13.18 -26.96 9.35
N TYR A 339 -12.41 -28.05 9.37
CA TYR A 339 -11.26 -28.25 8.50
C TYR A 339 -11.68 -28.27 7.03
N GLU A 340 -12.75 -29.01 6.69
CA GLU A 340 -13.36 -29.02 5.35
C GLU A 340 -13.74 -27.60 4.89
N ALA A 341 -14.50 -26.86 5.71
CA ALA A 341 -14.91 -25.49 5.38
C ALA A 341 -13.73 -24.53 5.17
N ILE A 342 -12.62 -24.71 5.89
CA ILE A 342 -11.40 -23.91 5.71
C ILE A 342 -10.64 -24.32 4.44
N GLU A 343 -10.66 -25.60 4.07
CA GLU A 343 -10.07 -26.09 2.83
C GLU A 343 -10.82 -25.53 1.61
N GLU A 344 -12.17 -25.53 1.64
CA GLU A 344 -13.00 -24.87 0.64
C GLU A 344 -12.70 -23.36 0.55
N GLU A 345 -12.54 -22.69 1.70
CA GLU A 345 -12.17 -21.29 1.74
C GLU A 345 -10.78 -21.05 1.12
N GLU A 346 -9.77 -21.87 1.43
CA GLU A 346 -8.45 -21.79 0.79
C GLU A 346 -8.56 -21.97 -0.72
N ALA A 347 -9.30 -22.98 -1.19
CA ALA A 347 -9.53 -23.24 -2.61
C ALA A 347 -10.21 -22.05 -3.31
N ARG A 348 -11.23 -21.45 -2.69
CA ARG A 348 -11.90 -20.24 -3.16
C ARG A 348 -10.92 -19.07 -3.29
N ARG A 349 -10.01 -18.88 -2.32
CA ARG A 349 -8.97 -17.83 -2.39
C ARG A 349 -7.94 -18.13 -3.47
N VAL A 350 -7.57 -19.38 -3.68
CA VAL A 350 -6.66 -19.79 -4.77
C VAL A 350 -7.28 -19.46 -6.13
N LYS A 351 -8.55 -19.82 -6.37
CA LYS A 351 -9.25 -19.51 -7.63
C LYS A 351 -9.26 -18.01 -7.91
N LYS A 352 -9.64 -17.18 -6.93
CA LYS A 352 -9.64 -15.71 -7.05
C LYS A 352 -8.24 -15.14 -7.32
N LEU A 353 -7.22 -15.69 -6.67
CA LEU A 353 -5.83 -15.25 -6.89
C LEU A 353 -5.35 -15.58 -8.31
N ILE A 354 -5.62 -16.79 -8.81
CA ILE A 354 -5.27 -17.20 -10.18
C ILE A 354 -5.91 -16.23 -11.18
N GLN A 355 -7.22 -15.98 -11.06
CA GLN A 355 -7.94 -15.03 -11.91
C GLN A 355 -7.33 -13.62 -11.86
N SER A 356 -6.92 -13.15 -10.68
CA SER A 356 -6.29 -11.83 -10.56
C SER A 356 -4.89 -11.78 -11.17
N VAL A 357 -4.11 -12.86 -11.12
CA VAL A 357 -2.78 -12.93 -11.75
C VAL A 357 -2.92 -12.95 -13.27
N GLU A 358 -3.79 -13.80 -13.81
CA GLU A 358 -4.07 -13.86 -15.24
C GLU A 358 -4.70 -12.55 -15.74
N GLY A 359 -5.47 -11.88 -14.88
CA GLY A 359 -6.01 -10.54 -15.13
C GLY A 359 -4.94 -9.47 -15.33
N THR A 360 -3.72 -9.64 -14.78
CA THR A 360 -2.57 -8.77 -15.08
C THR A 360 -1.96 -9.11 -16.46
N LYS A 361 -2.78 -9.07 -17.51
CA LYS A 361 -2.49 -9.61 -18.86
C LYS A 361 -1.09 -9.30 -19.37
N ASP A 362 -0.68 -8.03 -19.36
CA ASP A 362 0.64 -7.64 -19.86
C ASP A 362 1.78 -8.34 -19.11
N LEU A 363 1.65 -8.58 -17.80
CA LEU A 363 2.65 -9.32 -17.04
C LEU A 363 2.54 -10.82 -17.26
N TRP A 364 1.33 -11.35 -17.16
CA TRP A 364 1.09 -12.79 -17.27
C TRP A 364 1.53 -13.31 -18.63
N GLU A 365 0.96 -12.77 -19.71
CA GLU A 365 1.16 -13.26 -21.08
C GLU A 365 2.60 -13.05 -21.59
N ARG A 366 3.30 -12.01 -21.13
CA ARG A 366 4.64 -11.66 -21.64
C ARG A 366 5.80 -12.22 -20.83
N ILE A 367 5.64 -12.29 -19.49
CA ILE A 367 6.72 -12.69 -18.59
C ILE A 367 6.52 -14.12 -18.11
N PHE A 368 5.31 -14.44 -17.66
CA PHE A 368 5.08 -15.62 -16.84
C PHE A 368 4.61 -16.83 -17.65
N GLU A 369 3.56 -16.67 -18.45
CA GLU A 369 2.97 -17.71 -19.29
C GLU A 369 3.95 -18.35 -20.29
N PRO A 370 4.84 -17.60 -20.98
CA PRO A 370 5.75 -18.20 -21.96
C PRO A 370 6.81 -19.12 -21.34
N VAL A 371 6.97 -19.10 -20.03
CA VAL A 371 7.96 -19.92 -19.33
C VAL A 371 7.33 -21.21 -18.86
N GLU A 372 7.74 -22.30 -19.51
CA GLU A 372 7.28 -23.63 -19.15
C GLU A 372 7.59 -23.98 -17.67
N GLY A 373 6.56 -24.43 -16.95
CA GLY A 373 6.63 -24.76 -15.53
C GLY A 373 6.35 -23.58 -14.59
N TRP A 374 6.04 -22.38 -15.12
CA TRP A 374 5.59 -21.26 -14.30
C TRP A 374 4.09 -21.34 -14.03
N GLY A 375 3.74 -21.55 -12.76
CA GLY A 375 2.35 -21.47 -12.32
C GLY A 375 1.93 -20.06 -11.87
N PRO A 376 0.63 -19.73 -11.93
CA PRO A 376 0.10 -18.46 -11.42
C PRO A 376 0.46 -18.20 -9.96
N MET A 377 0.64 -19.24 -9.14
CA MET A 377 1.00 -19.11 -7.73
C MET A 377 2.42 -18.59 -7.50
N GLN A 378 3.38 -19.00 -8.33
CA GLN A 378 4.74 -18.48 -8.27
C GLN A 378 4.81 -17.06 -8.84
N ALA A 379 4.06 -16.79 -9.93
CA ALA A 379 3.90 -15.46 -10.48
C ALA A 379 3.29 -14.50 -9.45
N ALA A 380 2.21 -14.89 -8.76
CA ALA A 380 1.58 -14.11 -7.69
C ALA A 380 2.58 -13.64 -6.63
N LYS A 381 3.46 -14.54 -6.16
CA LYS A 381 4.50 -14.19 -5.18
C LYS A 381 5.44 -13.11 -5.70
N ILE A 382 5.82 -13.17 -6.97
CA ILE A 382 6.74 -12.20 -7.59
C ILE A 382 5.99 -10.88 -7.81
N ILE A 383 4.82 -10.92 -8.44
CA ILE A 383 3.99 -9.73 -8.70
C ILE A 383 3.70 -8.98 -7.38
N ALA A 384 3.22 -9.68 -6.37
CA ALA A 384 2.85 -9.09 -5.08
C ALA A 384 4.04 -8.49 -4.31
N THR A 385 5.22 -9.10 -4.39
CA THR A 385 6.41 -8.63 -3.65
C THR A 385 7.10 -7.48 -4.34
N VAL A 386 7.25 -7.56 -5.67
CA VAL A 386 7.81 -6.47 -6.46
C VAL A 386 6.86 -5.27 -6.41
N GLY A 387 5.55 -5.50 -6.63
CA GLY A 387 4.56 -4.46 -6.84
C GLY A 387 4.82 -3.80 -8.19
N ASP A 388 5.64 -2.74 -8.18
CA ASP A 388 6.00 -2.01 -9.37
C ASP A 388 7.51 -2.08 -9.61
N ILE A 389 7.91 -2.48 -10.82
CA ILE A 389 9.33 -2.64 -11.20
C ILE A 389 10.12 -1.34 -11.14
N ARG A 390 9.44 -0.18 -11.29
CA ARG A 390 10.05 1.16 -11.31
C ARG A 390 10.66 1.55 -9.97
N ARG A 391 10.35 0.83 -8.88
CA ARG A 391 11.05 0.99 -7.60
C ARG A 391 12.54 0.62 -7.67
N PHE A 392 12.95 -0.11 -8.71
CA PHE A 392 14.31 -0.58 -8.89
C PHE A 392 15.00 0.15 -10.05
N ALA A 393 15.90 1.07 -9.70
CA ALA A 393 16.67 1.85 -10.67
C ALA A 393 17.52 0.98 -11.61
N THR A 394 18.01 -0.17 -11.12
CA THR A 394 18.91 -1.06 -11.86
C THR A 394 18.55 -2.53 -11.65
N ASP A 395 18.92 -3.39 -12.59
CA ASP A 395 18.83 -4.85 -12.46
C ASP A 395 19.60 -5.35 -11.22
N ALA A 396 20.73 -4.72 -10.89
CA ALA A 396 21.52 -5.04 -9.71
C ALA A 396 20.75 -4.74 -8.41
N SER A 397 20.02 -3.63 -8.34
CA SER A 397 19.15 -3.32 -7.20
C SER A 397 17.98 -4.31 -7.07
N PHE A 398 17.40 -4.73 -8.20
CA PHE A 398 16.35 -5.75 -8.23
C PHE A 398 16.85 -7.12 -7.79
N ARG A 399 18.00 -7.58 -8.31
CA ARG A 399 18.64 -8.83 -7.87
C ARG A 399 19.02 -8.81 -6.40
N SER A 400 19.45 -7.66 -5.89
CA SER A 400 19.73 -7.49 -4.47
C SER A 400 18.46 -7.62 -3.64
N TYR A 401 17.34 -7.04 -4.09
CA TYR A 401 16.03 -7.20 -3.46
C TYR A 401 15.55 -8.65 -3.47
N CYS A 402 15.81 -9.38 -4.55
CA CYS A 402 15.53 -10.81 -4.67
C CYS A 402 16.48 -11.70 -3.84
N GLU A 403 17.41 -11.11 -3.08
CA GLU A 403 18.47 -11.80 -2.33
C GLU A 403 19.32 -12.75 -3.19
N LEU A 404 19.46 -12.43 -4.48
CA LEU A 404 20.29 -13.20 -5.41
C LEU A 404 21.71 -12.64 -5.55
N ARG A 405 21.90 -11.39 -5.16
CA ARG A 405 23.23 -10.77 -5.17
C ARG A 405 24.04 -11.22 -3.94
N PRO A 406 25.33 -11.53 -4.10
CA PRO A 406 26.24 -11.66 -2.98
C PRO A 406 26.28 -10.35 -2.17
N LYS A 407 26.10 -10.44 -0.84
CA LYS A 407 26.31 -9.33 0.10
C LYS A 407 27.77 -8.89 0.01
N THR A 408 28.00 -7.66 -0.39
CA THR A 408 29.35 -7.07 -0.42
C THR A 408 29.74 -6.48 0.93
N LYS A 409 28.75 -6.04 1.73
CA LYS A 409 28.96 -5.43 3.05
C LYS A 409 28.06 -6.07 4.12
N ASP A 410 28.56 -6.14 5.35
CA ASP A 410 27.82 -6.58 6.53
C ASP A 410 26.93 -5.44 7.06
N GLU A 411 26.16 -5.71 8.12
CA GLU A 411 25.28 -4.71 8.77
C GLU A 411 26.06 -3.52 9.34
N LYS A 412 27.37 -3.66 9.55
CA LYS A 412 28.27 -2.63 10.06
C LYS A 412 29.04 -1.91 8.93
N GLY A 413 28.76 -2.23 7.67
CA GLY A 413 29.41 -1.64 6.50
C GLY A 413 30.78 -2.24 6.13
N ASN A 414 31.26 -3.27 6.83
CA ASN A 414 32.52 -3.94 6.53
C ASN A 414 32.37 -4.88 5.34
N PHE A 415 33.43 -5.05 4.55
CA PHE A 415 33.42 -5.99 3.44
C PHE A 415 33.19 -7.43 3.91
N VAL A 416 32.20 -8.09 3.30
CA VAL A 416 31.89 -9.48 3.60
C VAL A 416 32.87 -10.35 2.83
N HIS A 417 33.56 -11.23 3.56
CA HIS A 417 34.46 -12.22 2.98
C HIS A 417 33.76 -12.97 1.83
N PRO A 418 34.40 -13.21 0.66
CA PRO A 418 33.79 -13.80 -0.54
C PRO A 418 32.90 -15.03 -0.31
N ARG A 419 33.23 -15.84 0.70
CA ARG A 419 32.46 -17.05 1.06
C ARG A 419 31.21 -16.82 1.89
N LEU A 420 31.10 -15.66 2.54
CA LEU A 420 29.96 -15.26 3.39
C LEU A 420 28.97 -14.36 2.64
N GLN A 421 29.27 -14.02 1.39
CA GLN A 421 28.47 -13.10 0.61
C GLN A 421 27.08 -13.68 0.31
N PHE A 422 26.91 -15.00 0.22
CA PHE A 422 25.60 -15.60 0.04
C PHE A 422 24.89 -15.84 1.38
N PRO A 423 23.68 -15.30 1.60
CA PRO A 423 22.94 -15.57 2.83
C PRO A 423 22.59 -17.06 2.91
N ARG A 424 23.19 -17.76 3.89
CA ARG A 424 22.92 -19.16 4.21
C ARG A 424 22.14 -19.27 5.52
N LYS A 425 21.16 -20.18 5.56
CA LYS A 425 20.46 -20.54 6.80
C LYS A 425 21.47 -21.19 7.75
N ARG A 426 21.62 -20.64 8.97
CA ARG A 426 22.38 -21.27 10.05
C ARG A 426 21.45 -22.13 10.89
N ARG A 427 21.94 -23.24 11.44
CA ARG A 427 21.19 -24.05 12.42
C ARG A 427 20.82 -23.15 13.61
N GLY A 428 19.55 -23.16 14.00
CA GLY A 428 19.01 -22.28 15.06
C GLY A 428 18.63 -20.86 14.62
N SER A 429 18.88 -20.45 13.37
CA SER A 429 18.42 -19.15 12.86
C SER A 429 17.12 -19.28 12.06
N VAL A 430 16.13 -18.45 12.41
CA VAL A 430 14.92 -18.25 11.59
C VAL A 430 15.30 -17.30 10.46
N SER A 431 15.75 -17.86 9.33
CA SER A 431 15.96 -17.06 8.13
C SER A 431 14.60 -16.64 7.58
N LYS A 432 14.28 -15.35 7.63
CA LYS A 432 13.16 -14.75 6.88
C LYS A 432 13.56 -14.73 5.40
N VAL A 433 13.51 -15.88 4.72
CA VAL A 433 13.72 -15.92 3.27
C VAL A 433 12.58 -15.14 2.62
N SER A 434 12.89 -14.13 1.83
CA SER A 434 11.85 -13.37 1.13
C SER A 434 11.00 -14.30 0.24
N PRO A 435 9.67 -14.09 0.17
CA PRO A 435 8.80 -14.91 -0.66
C PRO A 435 9.19 -14.93 -2.14
N ILE A 436 9.78 -13.83 -2.64
CA ILE A 436 10.29 -13.71 -4.01
C ILE A 436 11.46 -14.66 -4.27
N ARG A 437 12.43 -14.74 -3.36
CA ARG A 437 13.56 -15.67 -3.47
C ARG A 437 13.04 -17.10 -3.53
N GLN A 438 12.14 -17.47 -2.63
CA GLN A 438 11.55 -18.81 -2.65
C GLN A 438 10.86 -19.12 -3.99
N ALA A 439 10.09 -18.17 -4.55
CA ALA A 439 9.43 -18.33 -5.84
C ALA A 439 10.44 -18.57 -6.99
N ILE A 440 11.52 -17.79 -7.05
CA ILE A 440 12.58 -17.96 -8.05
C ILE A 440 13.29 -19.31 -7.89
N PHE A 441 13.59 -19.72 -6.65
CA PHE A 441 14.23 -21.03 -6.42
C PHE A 441 13.35 -22.20 -6.85
N LEU A 442 12.04 -22.14 -6.57
CA LEU A 442 11.09 -23.16 -7.04
C LEU A 442 11.02 -23.19 -8.56
N LEU A 443 11.14 -22.05 -9.24
CA LEU A 443 11.20 -22.00 -10.69
C LEU A 443 12.47 -22.66 -11.25
N VAL A 444 13.63 -22.40 -10.65
CA VAL A 444 14.86 -23.07 -11.08
C VAL A 444 14.82 -24.57 -10.80
N ASP A 445 14.13 -25.01 -9.73
CA ASP A 445 13.88 -26.43 -9.51
C ASP A 445 13.02 -27.06 -10.63
N GLN A 446 12.00 -26.34 -11.12
CA GLN A 446 11.25 -26.77 -12.30
C GLN A 446 12.12 -26.84 -13.55
N ALA A 447 13.00 -25.86 -13.78
CA ALA A 447 13.97 -25.89 -14.88
C ALA A 447 14.91 -27.11 -14.81
N ASN A 448 15.28 -27.54 -13.59
CA ASN A 448 16.07 -28.76 -13.39
C ASN A 448 15.28 -30.03 -13.70
N ARG A 449 13.98 -30.07 -13.39
CA ARG A 449 13.08 -31.19 -13.71
C ARG A 449 12.71 -31.25 -15.19
N ARG A 450 12.80 -30.12 -15.91
CA ARG A 450 12.42 -29.97 -17.32
C ARG A 450 13.60 -29.49 -18.16
N PRO A 451 14.60 -30.34 -18.44
CA PRO A 451 15.84 -29.94 -19.09
C PRO A 451 15.66 -29.40 -20.53
N THR A 452 14.56 -29.76 -21.21
CA THR A 452 14.23 -29.33 -22.57
C THR A 452 13.65 -27.91 -22.62
N SER A 453 13.08 -27.42 -21.51
CA SER A 453 12.54 -26.07 -21.40
C SER A 453 13.62 -25.00 -21.64
N LEU A 454 13.22 -23.76 -21.96
CA LEU A 454 14.15 -22.65 -22.18
C LEU A 454 15.14 -22.48 -21.03
N TRP A 455 14.64 -22.46 -19.79
CA TRP A 455 15.48 -22.30 -18.60
C TRP A 455 16.19 -23.58 -18.18
N GLY A 456 15.64 -24.76 -18.51
CA GLY A 456 16.33 -26.04 -18.33
C GLY A 456 17.59 -26.13 -19.18
N ARG A 457 17.49 -25.75 -20.46
CA ARG A 457 18.64 -25.63 -21.37
C ARG A 457 19.65 -24.62 -20.83
N LYS A 458 19.18 -23.45 -20.36
CA LYS A 458 20.06 -22.44 -19.74
C LYS A 458 20.81 -22.95 -18.50
N LEU A 459 20.14 -23.74 -17.66
CA LEU A 459 20.76 -24.37 -16.50
C LEU A 459 21.84 -25.38 -16.92
N LEU A 460 21.57 -26.19 -17.94
CA LEU A 460 22.55 -27.12 -18.49
C LEU A 460 23.76 -26.40 -19.10
N GLU A 461 23.55 -25.32 -19.85
CA GLU A 461 24.62 -24.45 -20.37
C GLU A 461 25.48 -23.88 -19.24
N ASN A 462 24.84 -23.35 -18.19
CA ASN A 462 25.56 -22.80 -17.03
C ASN A 462 26.39 -23.87 -16.31
N LYS A 463 25.86 -25.10 -16.17
CA LYS A 463 26.60 -26.24 -15.60
C LYS A 463 27.77 -26.66 -16.49
N ALA A 464 27.57 -26.71 -17.81
CA ALA A 464 28.62 -27.06 -18.77
C ALA A 464 29.80 -26.06 -18.71
N LYS A 465 29.52 -24.76 -18.72
CA LYS A 465 30.55 -23.70 -18.57
C LYS A 465 31.31 -23.78 -17.25
N LEU A 466 30.63 -24.15 -16.17
CA LEU A 466 31.28 -24.35 -14.86
C LEU A 466 32.20 -25.57 -14.84
N ARG A 467 31.81 -26.66 -15.53
CA ARG A 467 32.65 -27.86 -15.68
C ARG A 467 33.84 -27.62 -16.59
N GLU A 468 33.66 -26.87 -17.67
CA GLU A 468 34.74 -26.46 -18.56
C GLU A 468 35.79 -25.61 -17.81
N ARG A 469 35.34 -24.66 -16.99
CA ARG A 469 36.23 -23.82 -16.17
C ARG A 469 36.88 -24.58 -15.01
N HIS A 470 36.21 -25.59 -14.47
CA HIS A 470 36.64 -26.36 -13.30
C HIS A 470 36.44 -27.86 -13.58
N PRO A 471 37.32 -28.47 -14.39
CA PRO A 471 37.17 -29.88 -14.78
C PRO A 471 37.39 -30.83 -13.61
N GLU A 472 38.23 -30.45 -12.65
CA GLU A 472 38.53 -31.24 -11.46
C GLU A 472 38.15 -30.51 -10.16
N PRO A 473 37.68 -31.23 -9.13
CA PRO A 473 37.41 -30.64 -7.82
C PRO A 473 38.69 -30.09 -7.17
N VAL A 474 38.62 -28.84 -6.70
CA VAL A 474 39.77 -28.17 -6.05
C VAL A 474 39.61 -28.22 -4.53
N MET A 475 40.65 -28.63 -3.82
CA MET A 475 40.71 -28.54 -2.36
C MET A 475 41.02 -27.11 -1.95
N MET A 476 40.12 -26.47 -1.20
CA MET A 476 40.33 -25.13 -0.67
C MET A 476 40.18 -25.12 0.86
N PRO A 477 40.94 -24.28 1.59
CA PRO A 477 40.74 -24.12 3.02
C PRO A 477 39.31 -23.66 3.29
N SER A 478 38.66 -24.18 4.33
CA SER A 478 37.31 -23.85 4.76
C SER A 478 37.35 -22.57 5.58
N ALA A 479 36.48 -21.60 5.32
CA ALA A 479 36.40 -20.40 6.15
C ALA A 479 35.35 -20.55 7.26
N ASP A 480 35.66 -20.02 8.45
CA ASP A 480 34.69 -19.87 9.53
C ASP A 480 33.57 -18.90 9.11
N PRO A 481 32.29 -19.29 9.26
CA PRO A 481 31.16 -18.46 8.84
C PRO A 481 31.03 -17.11 9.55
N LYS A 482 31.60 -16.97 10.74
CA LYS A 482 31.50 -15.77 11.59
C LYS A 482 32.69 -14.84 11.35
N THR A 483 33.90 -15.38 11.29
CA THR A 483 35.11 -14.56 11.24
C THR A 483 35.67 -14.39 9.83
N GLY A 484 35.26 -15.23 8.88
CA GLY A 484 35.82 -15.27 7.53
C GLY A 484 37.26 -15.82 7.47
N LYS A 485 37.90 -16.08 8.62
CA LYS A 485 39.23 -16.68 8.70
C LYS A 485 39.16 -18.17 8.35
N ASP A 486 40.27 -18.72 7.86
CA ASP A 486 40.34 -20.16 7.62
C ASP A 486 40.14 -20.92 8.94
N LYS A 487 39.27 -21.93 8.89
CA LYS A 487 38.97 -22.82 10.00
C LYS A 487 40.17 -23.73 10.18
N ILE A 488 40.83 -23.59 11.31
CA ILE A 488 41.95 -24.44 11.71
C ILE A 488 41.40 -25.63 12.51
N ASP A 489 41.86 -26.84 12.18
CA ASP A 489 41.57 -28.03 12.97
C ASP A 489 42.32 -27.96 14.30
N SER A 490 41.58 -28.05 15.41
CA SER A 490 42.14 -27.91 16.77
C SER A 490 43.13 -29.02 17.12
N LYS A 491 43.08 -30.18 16.46
CA LYS A 491 43.99 -31.29 16.71
C LYS A 491 45.29 -31.18 15.93
N THR A 492 45.20 -30.73 14.68
CA THR A 492 46.34 -30.78 13.74
C THR A 492 47.00 -29.42 13.50
N GLY A 493 46.33 -28.32 13.87
CA GLY A 493 46.80 -26.97 13.58
C GLY A 493 46.75 -26.60 12.09
N LYS A 494 46.21 -27.46 11.23
CA LYS A 494 46.14 -27.26 9.77
C LYS A 494 44.77 -26.71 9.35
N PRO A 495 44.69 -25.96 8.23
CA PRO A 495 43.41 -25.54 7.67
C PRO A 495 42.53 -26.73 7.28
N VAL A 496 41.27 -26.72 7.67
CA VAL A 496 40.28 -27.72 7.25
C VAL A 496 40.00 -27.53 5.77
N LEU A 497 40.39 -28.47 4.91
CA LEU A 497 40.15 -28.37 3.47
C LEU A 497 38.73 -28.86 3.10
N VAL A 498 38.09 -28.19 2.15
CA VAL A 498 36.78 -28.55 1.57
C VAL A 498 36.91 -28.67 0.06
N LYS A 499 36.38 -29.77 -0.48
CA LYS A 499 36.27 -29.99 -1.93
C LYS A 499 35.31 -28.97 -2.54
N CYS A 500 35.83 -28.11 -3.40
CA CYS A 500 35.06 -27.18 -4.21
C CYS A 500 34.93 -27.71 -5.64
N TYR A 501 33.96 -27.17 -6.39
CA TYR A 501 33.65 -27.59 -7.77
C TYR A 501 33.36 -29.09 -7.96
N THR A 502 32.87 -29.78 -6.93
CA THR A 502 32.25 -31.10 -7.11
C THR A 502 30.97 -30.98 -7.94
N ASP A 503 30.47 -32.07 -8.53
CA ASP A 503 29.21 -32.04 -9.30
C ASP A 503 28.04 -31.43 -8.52
N GLY A 504 27.93 -31.75 -7.23
CA GLY A 504 26.92 -31.16 -6.35
C GLY A 504 27.13 -29.65 -6.13
N HIS A 505 28.38 -29.19 -6.06
CA HIS A 505 28.69 -27.75 -5.95
C HIS A 505 28.42 -27.02 -7.27
N ILE A 506 28.85 -27.58 -8.41
CA ILE A 506 28.59 -27.07 -9.76
C ILE A 506 27.09 -26.98 -10.01
N HIS A 507 26.32 -27.99 -9.62
CA HIS A 507 24.86 -27.96 -9.73
C HIS A 507 24.25 -26.78 -8.95
N LYS A 508 24.65 -26.59 -7.68
CA LYS A 508 24.20 -25.45 -6.87
C LYS A 508 24.60 -24.11 -7.49
N MET A 509 25.84 -23.97 -7.96
CA MET A 509 26.30 -22.76 -8.64
C MET A 509 25.52 -22.50 -9.93
N GLY A 510 25.22 -23.54 -10.72
CA GLY A 510 24.39 -23.47 -11.92
C GLY A 510 22.96 -23.01 -11.61
N ILE A 511 22.35 -23.53 -10.53
CA ILE A 511 21.03 -23.07 -10.04
C ILE A 511 21.08 -21.58 -9.73
N TRP A 512 22.05 -21.13 -8.94
CA TRP A 512 22.21 -19.72 -8.58
C TRP A 512 22.40 -18.82 -9.80
N LYS A 513 23.24 -19.24 -10.74
CA LYS A 513 23.48 -18.46 -11.96
C LYS A 513 22.25 -18.36 -12.84
N THR A 514 21.47 -19.43 -12.92
CA THR A 514 20.20 -19.46 -13.65
C THR A 514 19.16 -18.58 -12.97
N ALA A 515 19.07 -18.61 -11.64
CA ALA A 515 18.20 -17.73 -10.86
C ALA A 515 18.50 -16.24 -11.13
N GLU A 516 19.79 -15.85 -11.17
CA GLU A 516 20.21 -14.48 -11.52
C GLU A 516 19.73 -14.09 -12.93
N GLN A 517 19.88 -14.99 -13.91
CA GLN A 517 19.49 -14.74 -15.29
C GLN A 517 17.97 -14.61 -15.43
N ILE A 518 17.20 -15.44 -14.73
CA ILE A 518 15.74 -15.32 -14.64
C ILE A 518 15.34 -13.96 -14.08
N CYS A 519 15.96 -13.52 -12.99
CA CYS A 519 15.67 -12.20 -12.41
C CYS A 519 15.99 -11.06 -13.37
N ASN A 520 17.08 -11.15 -14.11
CA ASN A 520 17.39 -10.15 -15.13
C ASN A 520 16.34 -10.14 -16.24
N HIS A 521 15.91 -11.32 -16.70
CA HIS A 521 14.84 -11.43 -17.70
C HIS A 521 13.53 -10.78 -17.20
N ILE A 522 13.07 -11.13 -15.99
CA ILE A 522 11.90 -10.51 -15.35
C ILE A 522 12.05 -8.99 -15.30
N TYR A 523 13.19 -8.50 -14.82
CA TYR A 523 13.45 -7.06 -14.70
C TYR A 523 13.33 -6.34 -16.04
N HIS A 524 13.97 -6.86 -17.08
CA HIS A 524 14.00 -6.22 -18.39
C HIS A 524 12.64 -6.26 -19.09
N GLU A 525 11.94 -7.40 -19.09
CA GLU A 525 10.61 -7.50 -19.70
C GLU A 525 9.59 -6.64 -18.96
N TRP A 526 9.65 -6.61 -17.62
CA TRP A 526 8.76 -5.78 -16.84
C TRP A 526 9.03 -4.28 -17.04
N TRP A 527 10.29 -3.85 -17.11
CA TRP A 527 10.62 -2.47 -17.46
C TRP A 527 10.17 -2.09 -18.86
N LYS A 528 10.25 -3.03 -19.81
CA LYS A 528 9.74 -2.82 -21.17
C LYS A 528 8.23 -2.58 -21.15
N ILE A 529 7.46 -3.38 -20.42
CA ILE A 529 6.01 -3.17 -20.21
C ILE A 529 5.73 -1.80 -19.58
N ALA A 530 6.48 -1.43 -18.53
CA ALA A 530 6.28 -0.15 -17.84
C ALA A 530 6.50 1.05 -18.78
N ARG A 531 7.59 1.04 -19.56
CA ARG A 531 7.90 2.11 -20.53
C ARG A 531 6.88 2.22 -21.66
N GLU A 532 6.47 1.08 -22.21
CA GLU A 532 5.44 1.05 -23.27
C GLU A 532 4.13 1.67 -22.79
N ARG A 533 3.75 1.42 -21.53
CA ARG A 533 2.54 2.00 -20.94
C ARG A 533 2.66 3.49 -20.67
N GLU A 534 3.80 3.93 -20.14
CA GLU A 534 4.07 5.36 -19.97
C GLU A 534 4.01 6.10 -21.30
N ALA A 535 4.55 5.50 -22.37
CA ALA A 535 4.44 6.05 -23.72
C ALA A 535 2.97 6.15 -24.17
N ARG A 536 2.16 5.09 -23.99
CA ARG A 536 0.73 5.10 -24.33
C ARG A 536 -0.05 6.18 -23.58
N ILE A 537 0.23 6.37 -22.28
CA ILE A 537 -0.39 7.41 -21.45
C ILE A 537 -0.01 8.80 -21.98
N LYS A 538 1.27 9.03 -22.28
CA LYS A 538 1.76 10.31 -22.84
C LYS A 538 1.14 10.63 -24.20
N ASP A 539 0.90 9.62 -25.03
CA ASP A 539 0.26 9.77 -26.34
C ASP A 539 -1.25 10.07 -26.25
N GLY A 540 -1.82 10.17 -25.04
CA GLY A 540 -3.27 10.33 -24.84
C GLY A 540 -4.08 9.11 -25.28
N LYS A 541 -3.43 8.00 -25.61
CA LYS A 541 -4.06 6.71 -25.87
C LYS A 541 -4.39 6.08 -24.52
N ILE A 542 -5.41 6.65 -23.85
CA ILE A 542 -6.05 5.98 -22.73
C ILE A 542 -6.62 4.70 -23.32
N LEU A 543 -5.98 3.57 -23.00
CA LEU A 543 -6.62 2.28 -23.15
C LEU A 543 -7.81 2.33 -22.20
N ASP A 544 -8.99 2.60 -22.75
CA ASP A 544 -10.23 2.02 -22.24
C ASP A 544 -10.05 0.50 -22.36
N MET A 545 -9.25 -0.07 -21.47
CA MET A 545 -9.37 -1.48 -21.18
C MET A 545 -10.84 -1.66 -20.80
N PRO A 546 -11.55 -2.62 -21.42
CA PRO A 546 -12.95 -2.85 -21.10
C PRO A 546 -12.99 -2.92 -19.59
N GLU A 547 -13.79 -2.05 -18.97
CA GLU A 547 -14.00 -2.10 -17.53
C GLU A 547 -14.17 -3.57 -17.22
N LEU A 548 -13.27 -4.13 -16.39
CA LEU A 548 -13.54 -5.37 -15.71
C LEU A 548 -14.92 -5.11 -15.15
N LYS A 549 -15.96 -5.64 -15.82
CA LYS A 549 -17.33 -5.52 -15.39
C LYS A 549 -17.18 -5.95 -13.95
N ASP A 550 -17.40 -5.01 -13.02
CA ASP A 550 -17.43 -5.36 -11.61
C ASP A 550 -18.45 -6.47 -11.62
N THR A 551 -17.96 -7.72 -11.59
CA THR A 551 -18.80 -8.89 -11.54
C THR A 551 -19.55 -8.57 -10.29
N LYS A 552 -20.84 -8.20 -10.47
CA LYS A 552 -21.71 -7.93 -9.35
C LYS A 552 -21.34 -9.02 -8.37
N SER A 553 -21.07 -8.62 -7.14
CA SER A 553 -21.21 -9.53 -6.03
C SER A 553 -22.67 -9.98 -6.08
N GLU A 554 -23.01 -10.86 -7.03
CA GLU A 554 -23.96 -11.91 -6.84
C GLU A 554 -23.37 -12.60 -5.63
N ASP A 555 -23.91 -12.20 -4.49
CA ASP A 555 -24.13 -13.12 -3.40
C ASP A 555 -24.47 -14.44 -4.07
N LEU A 556 -23.51 -15.36 -4.02
CA LEU A 556 -23.75 -16.77 -4.26
C LEU A 556 -24.72 -17.17 -3.15
N GLU A 557 -25.99 -16.86 -3.37
CA GLU A 557 -27.09 -17.61 -2.79
C GLU A 557 -26.73 -19.07 -3.02
N SER A 558 -26.58 -19.77 -1.91
CA SER A 558 -26.30 -21.19 -1.87
C SER A 558 -27.27 -21.90 -2.80
N ASP A 559 -26.76 -22.46 -3.90
CA ASP A 559 -27.40 -23.54 -4.64
C ASP A 559 -27.53 -24.73 -3.67
N ASN A 560 -28.61 -24.71 -2.89
CA ASN A 560 -29.02 -25.75 -1.96
C ASN A 560 -30.44 -26.24 -2.33
N ASP A 561 -30.78 -26.21 -3.62
CA ASP A 561 -32.00 -26.79 -4.16
C ASP A 561 -31.65 -27.79 -5.26
N THR A 562 -31.53 -29.07 -4.88
CA THR A 562 -31.91 -30.25 -5.68
C THR A 562 -31.48 -31.56 -5.00
N LYS A 563 -32.13 -31.92 -3.88
CA LYS A 563 -32.24 -33.31 -3.41
C LYS A 563 -33.58 -33.52 -2.69
N ASP A 564 -34.66 -33.46 -3.47
CA ASP A 564 -35.91 -34.14 -3.15
C ASP A 564 -36.59 -34.44 -4.49
N GLU A 565 -36.33 -35.64 -5.01
CA GLU A 565 -37.23 -36.45 -5.84
C GLU A 565 -36.43 -37.63 -6.39
N MET A 566 -36.54 -38.78 -5.72
CA MET A 566 -36.78 -40.07 -6.38
C MET A 566 -36.98 -41.16 -5.32
N THR A 567 -38.22 -41.30 -4.89
CA THR A 567 -38.81 -42.60 -4.52
C THR A 567 -39.30 -43.29 -5.79
N ALA A 568 -38.67 -44.42 -6.11
CA ALA A 568 -39.28 -45.59 -6.76
C ALA A 568 -38.40 -46.81 -6.48
#